data_AF-A0A9P6JI87-F1
#
_entry.id   AF-A0A9P6JI87-F1
#
_cell.length_a   1.000
_cell.length_b   1.000
_cell.length_c   1.000
_cell.angle_alpha   90.00
_cell.angle_beta   90.00
_cell.angle_gamma   90.00
#
_symmetry.space_group_name_H-M   'P 1'
#
loop_
_entity.id
_entity.type
_entity.pdbx_description
1 polymer ?
#
loop_
_entity_poly.entity_id
_entity_poly.type
_entity_poly.pdbx_seq_one_letter_code
_entity_poly.pdbx_strand_id
1 'polypeptide(L)'
;MNILNSKQPISTVVRLLHSGWAPPTEEALHEFIKGEIHEAKKEDRKYHAVIQEFKDLIESDPNIYINFIEMFKEVPQPAKVPDYETMLMLLNRAIRRIPTYDPNEEFSGLYIHAVLMAVIVIVTEHGYNAFTNDKVNAQFRKILQEWSDFLASPPSAEVLTSTSGGWFSPNVVKIFETYRHQQRMRIFIESDNPDIGLMCFIAVGMIEVSSCDITVQEGHRVKRGDQLGTFHYGGSTHCLVFRPQTKLDFAVNEATGHVPLRSAIARARRA
;
A
#
# COMPACT_ATOMS: atom_id res chain seq x y z
N MET A 1 -3.12 -8.47 -12.34
CA MET A 1 -4.56 -8.48 -12.67
C MET A 1 -4.64 -8.61 -14.19
N ASN A 2 -5.12 -9.75 -14.71
CA ASN A 2 -4.72 -10.20 -16.04
C ASN A 2 -5.89 -10.26 -17.03
N ILE A 3 -5.67 -9.68 -18.21
CA ILE A 3 -6.67 -9.29 -19.20
C ILE A 3 -6.77 -10.38 -20.29
N LEU A 4 -7.99 -10.89 -20.51
CA LEU A 4 -8.50 -11.65 -21.68
C LEU A 4 -7.97 -13.07 -21.97
N ASN A 5 -8.86 -13.93 -22.48
CA ASN A 5 -8.67 -15.38 -22.68
C ASN A 5 -8.92 -15.81 -24.15
N SER A 6 -7.87 -16.17 -24.90
CA SER A 6 -7.95 -17.05 -26.09
C SER A 6 -6.70 -17.95 -26.19
N LYS A 7 -6.85 -19.14 -26.79
CA LYS A 7 -5.89 -20.27 -26.78
C LYS A 7 -4.70 -20.15 -27.75
N GLN A 8 -4.29 -18.94 -28.14
CA GLN A 8 -3.06 -18.74 -28.91
C GLN A 8 -2.01 -18.02 -28.05
N PRO A 9 -0.69 -18.22 -28.29
CA PRO A 9 0.31 -17.38 -27.66
C PRO A 9 0.11 -15.96 -28.17
N ILE A 10 -0.68 -15.16 -27.45
CA ILE A 10 -0.84 -13.74 -27.74
C ILE A 10 0.46 -13.09 -27.27
N SER A 11 1.49 -13.13 -28.12
CA SER A 11 2.59 -12.21 -27.92
C SER A 11 2.06 -10.81 -28.17
N THR A 12 2.38 -9.92 -27.24
CA THR A 12 1.73 -8.63 -27.16
C THR A 12 2.79 -7.64 -26.75
N VAL A 13 2.98 -6.56 -27.51
CA VAL A 13 4.07 -5.63 -27.29
C VAL A 13 3.61 -4.47 -26.41
N VAL A 14 4.37 -4.20 -25.35
CA VAL A 14 4.19 -3.01 -24.50
C VAL A 14 4.69 -1.77 -25.27
N ARG A 15 3.86 -0.72 -25.39
CA ARG A 15 4.19 0.45 -26.24
C ARG A 15 4.47 1.77 -25.52
N LEU A 16 4.02 1.97 -24.29
CA LEU A 16 4.26 3.21 -23.57
C LEU A 16 4.03 3.02 -22.07
N LEU A 17 4.89 3.63 -21.26
CA LEU A 17 4.90 3.52 -19.79
C LEU A 17 4.98 4.90 -19.15
N HIS A 18 4.31 5.06 -18.02
CA HIS A 18 4.44 6.25 -17.17
C HIS A 18 4.21 5.84 -15.71
N SER A 19 5.23 5.96 -14.86
CA SER A 19 5.17 5.78 -13.41
C SER A 19 5.87 6.94 -12.72
N GLY A 20 5.61 7.15 -11.42
CA GLY A 20 6.47 7.97 -10.58
C GLY A 20 6.23 7.80 -9.08
N TRP A 21 7.10 8.48 -8.33
CA TRP A 21 7.63 8.16 -6.99
C TRP A 21 8.30 6.79 -6.93
N ALA A 22 9.61 6.80 -6.65
CA ALA A 22 10.30 5.57 -6.27
C ALA A 22 9.72 5.12 -4.92
N PRO A 23 9.40 3.82 -4.74
CA PRO A 23 9.04 3.32 -3.43
C PRO A 23 10.21 3.59 -2.47
N PRO A 24 9.93 3.90 -1.20
CA PRO A 24 10.98 4.13 -0.24
C PRO A 24 11.89 2.91 -0.12
N THR A 25 13.18 3.14 0.08
CA THR A 25 14.18 2.06 0.14
C THR A 25 14.05 1.27 1.45
N GLU A 26 14.50 0.01 1.44
CA GLU A 26 14.52 -0.80 2.66
C GLU A 26 15.44 -0.19 3.72
N GLU A 27 16.54 0.41 3.28
CA GLU A 27 17.50 1.15 4.11
C GLU A 27 16.87 2.39 4.75
N ALA A 28 16.12 3.17 3.97
CA ALA A 28 15.41 4.35 4.49
C ALA A 28 14.38 3.95 5.56
N LEU A 29 13.64 2.87 5.35
CA LEU A 29 12.69 2.37 6.35
C LEU A 29 13.42 1.94 7.64
N HIS A 30 14.56 1.26 7.50
CA HIS A 30 15.32 0.81 8.65
C HIS A 30 15.88 1.96 9.48
N GLU A 31 16.52 2.95 8.85
CA GLU A 31 17.06 4.11 9.58
C GLU A 31 15.95 4.99 10.17
N PHE A 32 14.84 5.16 9.47
CA PHE A 32 13.67 5.87 10.00
C PHE A 32 13.15 5.21 11.29
N ILE A 33 12.88 3.90 11.25
CA ILE A 33 12.33 3.16 12.41
C ILE A 33 13.30 3.16 13.58
N LYS A 34 14.60 3.00 13.31
CA LYS A 34 15.64 3.07 14.33
C LYS A 34 15.69 4.44 15.02
N GLY A 35 15.54 5.52 14.25
CA GLY A 35 15.37 6.88 14.78
C GLY A 35 14.12 7.00 15.65
N GLU A 36 12.98 6.50 15.18
CA GLU A 36 11.74 6.53 15.95
C GLU A 36 11.82 5.73 17.26
N ILE A 37 12.46 4.55 17.27
CA ILE A 37 12.70 3.78 18.48
C ILE A 37 13.58 4.57 19.47
N HIS A 38 14.60 5.27 18.96
CA HIS A 38 15.48 6.07 19.80
C HIS A 38 14.74 7.24 20.46
N GLU A 39 13.89 7.94 19.73
CA GLU A 39 13.08 9.03 20.28
C GLU A 39 11.99 8.52 21.23
N ALA A 40 11.28 7.45 20.86
CA ALA A 40 10.22 6.90 21.71
C ALA A 40 10.73 6.42 23.08
N LYS A 41 11.98 5.95 23.16
CA LYS A 41 12.62 5.58 24.43
C LYS A 41 12.88 6.76 25.38
N LYS A 42 12.89 7.99 24.86
CA LYS A 42 13.05 9.22 25.66
C LYS A 42 11.72 9.75 26.20
N GLU A 43 10.60 9.33 25.62
CA GLU A 43 9.28 9.80 25.99
C GLU A 43 8.75 9.10 27.25
N ASP A 44 7.76 9.73 27.91
CA ASP A 44 7.03 9.11 29.01
C ASP A 44 6.36 7.80 28.53
N ARG A 45 6.48 6.74 29.33
CA ARG A 45 5.97 5.40 28.99
C ARG A 45 4.44 5.29 29.08
N LYS A 46 3.75 6.39 29.41
CA LYS A 46 2.30 6.40 29.45
C LYS A 46 1.72 6.34 28.04
N TYR A 47 1.12 5.20 27.71
CA TYR A 47 0.39 5.04 26.47
C TYR A 47 -0.89 5.89 26.42
N HIS A 48 -1.25 6.32 25.22
CA HIS A 48 -2.59 6.78 24.93
C HIS A 48 -3.61 5.69 25.29
N ALA A 49 -4.81 6.07 25.74
CA ALA A 49 -5.83 5.12 26.21
C ALA A 49 -6.10 4.00 25.19
N VAL A 50 -6.22 4.34 23.90
CA VAL A 50 -6.45 3.36 22.83
C VAL A 50 -5.29 2.37 22.62
N ILE A 51 -4.06 2.79 22.92
CA ILE A 51 -2.87 1.92 22.81
C ILE A 51 -2.76 1.05 24.05
N GLN A 52 -3.10 1.59 25.23
CA GLN A 52 -3.20 0.80 26.45
C GLN A 52 -4.28 -0.29 26.31
N GLU A 53 -5.47 0.06 25.81
CA GLU A 53 -6.53 -0.91 25.49
C GLU A 53 -6.02 -2.01 24.55
N PHE A 54 -5.19 -1.67 23.56
CA PHE A 54 -4.64 -2.65 22.65
C PHE A 54 -3.64 -3.58 23.33
N LYS A 55 -2.77 -3.03 24.18
CA LYS A 55 -1.88 -3.83 25.02
C LYS A 55 -2.68 -4.80 25.89
N ASP A 56 -3.70 -4.30 26.59
CA ASP A 56 -4.54 -5.10 27.47
C ASP A 56 -5.27 -6.22 26.69
N LEU A 57 -5.74 -5.94 25.47
CA LEU A 57 -6.32 -6.95 24.59
C LEU A 57 -5.30 -8.04 24.21
N ILE A 58 -4.08 -7.64 23.82
CA ILE A 58 -3.01 -8.59 23.47
C ILE A 58 -2.68 -9.49 24.66
N GLU A 59 -2.58 -8.93 25.87
CA GLU A 59 -2.15 -9.67 27.06
C GLU A 59 -3.25 -10.49 27.73
N SER A 60 -4.53 -10.12 27.54
CA SER A 60 -5.66 -10.79 28.18
C SER A 60 -6.22 -11.99 27.41
N ASP A 61 -6.01 -12.06 26.09
CA ASP A 61 -6.48 -13.15 25.25
C ASP A 61 -5.31 -14.05 24.83
N PRO A 62 -5.20 -15.29 25.35
CA PRO A 62 -4.05 -16.17 25.08
C PRO A 62 -3.82 -16.46 23.59
N ASN A 63 -4.88 -16.51 22.78
CA ASN A 63 -4.75 -16.77 21.35
C ASN A 63 -4.17 -15.55 20.63
N ILE A 64 -4.57 -14.34 21.03
CA ILE A 64 -3.98 -13.10 20.48
C ILE A 64 -2.54 -12.97 20.98
N TYR A 65 -2.31 -13.21 22.27
CA TYR A 65 -0.98 -13.13 22.88
C TYR A 65 0.05 -13.99 22.17
N ILE A 66 -0.25 -15.28 21.98
CA ILE A 66 0.66 -16.21 21.30
C ILE A 66 0.96 -15.72 19.87
N ASN A 67 -0.05 -15.28 19.12
CA ASN A 67 0.17 -14.77 17.78
C ASN A 67 1.09 -13.54 17.77
N PHE A 68 0.89 -12.59 18.70
CA PHE A 68 1.74 -11.41 18.82
C PHE A 68 3.16 -11.72 19.28
N ILE A 69 3.39 -12.77 20.06
CA ILE A 69 4.74 -13.18 20.46
C ILE A 69 5.45 -13.90 19.31
N GLU A 70 4.79 -14.86 18.69
CA GLU A 70 5.42 -15.73 17.68
C GLU A 70 5.69 -14.98 16.37
N MET A 71 4.81 -14.05 15.98
CA MET A 71 4.97 -13.32 14.71
C MET A 71 6.28 -12.51 14.62
N PHE A 72 6.82 -12.04 15.76
CA PHE A 72 8.13 -11.35 15.79
C PHE A 72 9.32 -12.31 15.86
N LYS A 73 9.12 -13.58 16.26
CA LYS A 73 10.17 -14.61 16.23
C LYS A 73 10.36 -15.20 14.84
N GLU A 74 9.28 -15.21 14.04
CA GLU A 74 9.26 -15.78 12.69
C GLU A 74 10.02 -14.93 11.65
N VAL A 75 10.23 -13.64 11.92
CA VAL A 75 10.95 -12.75 11.01
C VAL A 75 12.49 -12.88 11.15
N PRO A 76 13.27 -12.65 10.06
CA PRO A 76 14.72 -12.65 10.11
C PRO A 76 15.27 -11.67 11.15
N GLN A 77 16.30 -12.12 11.89
CA GLN A 77 16.91 -11.35 12.95
C GLN A 77 18.24 -10.68 12.50
N PRO A 78 18.53 -9.46 12.96
CA PRO A 78 17.71 -8.64 13.86
C PRO A 78 16.50 -8.02 13.14
N ALA A 79 15.32 -8.13 13.74
CA ALA A 79 14.12 -7.50 13.22
C ALA A 79 14.19 -5.97 13.38
N LYS A 80 13.63 -5.22 12.41
CA LYS A 80 13.53 -3.75 12.46
C LYS A 80 12.71 -3.29 13.67
N VAL A 81 11.63 -4.01 13.95
CA VAL A 81 10.82 -3.89 15.16
C VAL A 81 10.92 -5.23 15.90
N PRO A 82 11.55 -5.28 17.09
CA PRO A 82 11.93 -6.53 17.72
C PRO A 82 10.77 -7.26 18.41
N ASP A 83 9.74 -6.53 18.85
CA ASP A 83 8.64 -7.06 19.65
C ASP A 83 7.38 -6.19 19.56
N TYR A 84 6.27 -6.73 20.07
CA TYR A 84 4.98 -6.04 20.06
C TYR A 84 4.98 -4.81 20.99
N GLU A 85 5.79 -4.80 22.05
CA GLU A 85 5.89 -3.63 22.95
C GLU A 85 6.52 -2.44 22.24
N THR A 86 7.57 -2.68 21.45
CA THR A 86 8.19 -1.69 20.60
C THR A 86 7.23 -1.22 19.51
N MET A 87 6.46 -2.13 18.90
CA MET A 87 5.38 -1.74 17.98
C MET A 87 4.36 -0.82 18.65
N LEU A 88 3.86 -1.15 19.85
CA LEU A 88 2.91 -0.33 20.58
C LEU A 88 3.49 1.05 20.94
N MET A 89 4.77 1.09 21.32
CA MET A 89 5.50 2.32 21.59
C MET A 89 5.59 3.21 20.33
N LEU A 90 5.88 2.63 19.17
CA LEU A 90 5.93 3.35 17.91
C LEU A 90 4.54 3.84 17.46
N LEU A 91 3.50 3.00 17.57
CA LEU A 91 2.11 3.40 17.30
C LEU A 91 1.67 4.55 18.21
N ASN A 92 2.01 4.51 19.49
CA ASN A 92 1.72 5.57 20.45
C ASN A 92 2.33 6.92 20.06
N ARG A 93 3.55 6.92 19.51
CA ARG A 93 4.14 8.14 18.93
C ARG A 93 3.39 8.56 17.67
N ALA A 94 3.19 7.63 16.74
CA ALA A 94 2.65 7.91 15.42
C ALA A 94 1.26 8.55 15.46
N ILE A 95 0.36 8.09 16.34
CA ILE A 95 -1.01 8.62 16.43
C ILE A 95 -1.08 10.04 17.05
N ARG A 96 -0.01 10.54 17.68
CA ARG A 96 0.04 11.85 18.36
C ARG A 96 1.01 12.84 17.72
N ARG A 97 1.73 12.42 16.68
CA ARG A 97 2.77 13.23 16.06
C ARG A 97 2.18 14.03 14.91
N ILE A 98 2.41 15.34 14.94
CA ILE A 98 2.07 16.24 13.82
C ILE A 98 2.87 15.76 12.60
N PRO A 99 2.21 15.49 11.45
CA PRO A 99 2.88 15.00 10.25
C PRO A 99 3.69 16.13 9.62
N THR A 100 4.94 16.33 10.02
CA THR A 100 5.81 17.37 9.43
C THR A 100 6.40 16.88 8.11
N TYR A 101 6.67 17.80 7.18
CA TYR A 101 7.45 17.52 5.98
C TYR A 101 8.95 17.79 6.20
N ASP A 102 9.78 16.80 5.87
CA ASP A 102 11.23 16.86 5.81
C ASP A 102 11.68 16.35 4.43
N PRO A 103 12.35 17.18 3.60
CA PRO A 103 12.81 16.79 2.28
C PRO A 103 13.88 15.68 2.28
N ASN A 104 14.49 15.37 3.42
CA ASN A 104 15.50 14.33 3.56
C ASN A 104 14.93 13.01 4.13
N GLU A 105 13.63 12.96 4.43
CA GLU A 105 12.98 11.80 5.04
C GLU A 105 11.93 11.21 4.09
N GLU A 106 12.14 9.98 3.63
CA GLU A 106 11.22 9.32 2.68
C GLU A 106 9.84 8.99 3.27
N PHE A 107 9.74 8.88 4.61
CA PHE A 107 8.52 8.57 5.36
C PHE A 107 7.84 9.80 5.96
N SER A 108 8.20 10.99 5.47
CA SER A 108 7.69 12.24 6.02
C SER A 108 6.16 12.30 5.99
N GLY A 109 5.55 12.50 7.16
CA GLY A 109 4.10 12.49 7.34
C GLY A 109 3.41 11.11 7.29
N LEU A 110 4.16 10.02 7.06
CA LEU A 110 3.63 8.65 6.89
C LEU A 110 3.96 7.73 8.08
N TYR A 111 3.91 8.23 9.31
CA TYR A 111 4.44 7.53 10.48
C TYR A 111 3.76 6.20 10.79
N ILE A 112 2.42 6.16 10.82
CA ILE A 112 1.69 4.89 11.06
C ILE A 112 2.01 3.89 9.95
N HIS A 113 2.08 4.35 8.71
CA HIS A 113 2.41 3.51 7.56
C HIS A 113 3.80 2.90 7.70
N ALA A 114 4.81 3.70 8.05
CA ALA A 114 6.18 3.23 8.30
C ALA A 114 6.22 2.16 9.40
N VAL A 115 5.49 2.35 10.51
CA VAL A 115 5.43 1.36 11.60
C VAL A 115 4.82 0.05 11.10
N LEU A 116 3.68 0.11 10.39
CA LEU A 116 3.04 -1.07 9.84
C LEU A 116 3.90 -1.78 8.79
N MET A 117 4.67 -1.02 7.99
CA MET A 117 5.64 -1.57 7.04
C MET A 117 6.80 -2.29 7.73
N ALA A 118 7.32 -1.70 8.80
CA ALA A 118 8.44 -2.27 9.55
C ALA A 118 8.06 -3.55 10.28
N VAL A 119 6.78 -3.66 10.64
CA VAL A 119 6.15 -4.84 11.23
C VAL A 119 5.76 -5.80 10.08
N ILE A 120 6.79 -6.32 9.38
CA ILE A 120 6.68 -7.29 8.26
C ILE A 120 5.93 -8.57 8.66
N VAL A 121 5.68 -8.76 9.96
CA VAL A 121 5.06 -9.93 10.58
C VAL A 121 3.73 -10.36 9.95
N ILE A 122 2.98 -9.50 9.25
CA ILE A 122 1.73 -9.90 8.56
C ILE A 122 1.98 -11.01 7.52
N VAL A 123 3.18 -11.13 6.96
CA VAL A 123 3.53 -12.21 6.01
C VAL A 123 3.80 -13.55 6.71
N THR A 124 3.88 -13.58 8.03
CA THR A 124 4.05 -14.80 8.82
C THR A 124 2.70 -15.39 9.18
N GLU A 125 2.67 -16.67 9.53
CA GLU A 125 1.42 -17.37 9.87
C GLU A 125 0.76 -16.73 11.10
N HIS A 126 1.54 -16.45 12.14
CA HIS A 126 1.03 -15.84 13.36
C HIS A 126 0.63 -14.38 13.17
N GLY A 127 1.34 -13.62 12.32
CA GLY A 127 0.91 -12.26 12.00
C GLY A 127 -0.36 -12.25 11.15
N TYR A 128 -0.50 -13.14 10.17
CA TYR A 128 -1.76 -13.30 9.45
C TYR A 128 -2.92 -13.58 10.42
N ASN A 129 -2.74 -14.50 11.36
CA ASN A 129 -3.77 -14.84 12.35
C ASN A 129 -4.06 -13.66 13.31
N ALA A 130 -3.03 -12.92 13.75
CA ALA A 130 -3.19 -11.73 14.59
C ALA A 130 -4.03 -10.66 13.89
N PHE A 131 -3.67 -10.31 12.65
CA PHE A 131 -4.26 -9.19 11.92
C PHE A 131 -5.56 -9.54 11.17
N THR A 132 -5.93 -10.81 11.08
CA THR A 132 -7.27 -11.24 10.63
C THR A 132 -8.26 -11.46 11.78
N ASN A 133 -7.80 -11.42 13.02
CA ASN A 133 -8.67 -11.53 14.19
C ASN A 133 -9.62 -10.31 14.31
N ASP A 134 -10.92 -10.57 14.46
CA ASP A 134 -11.95 -9.52 14.53
C ASP A 134 -11.74 -8.52 15.68
N LYS A 135 -11.26 -8.99 16.85
CA LYS A 135 -11.00 -8.10 18.00
C LYS A 135 -9.82 -7.18 17.73
N VAL A 136 -8.76 -7.72 17.12
CA VAL A 136 -7.57 -6.93 16.74
C VAL A 136 -7.95 -5.89 15.67
N ASN A 137 -8.71 -6.30 14.65
CA ASN A 137 -9.21 -5.38 13.62
C ASN A 137 -10.11 -4.28 14.21
N ALA A 138 -11.00 -4.63 15.13
CA ALA A 138 -11.82 -3.65 15.84
C ALA A 138 -10.96 -2.66 16.65
N GLN A 139 -9.88 -3.13 17.28
CA GLN A 139 -8.97 -2.25 18.01
C GLN A 139 -8.17 -1.34 17.08
N PHE A 140 -7.66 -1.86 15.95
CA PHE A 140 -7.01 -1.04 14.92
C PHE A 140 -7.92 0.05 14.38
N ARG A 141 -9.22 -0.24 14.19
CA ARG A 141 -10.21 0.78 13.81
C ARG A 141 -10.26 1.91 14.82
N LYS A 142 -10.23 1.63 16.13
CA LYS A 142 -10.19 2.68 17.16
C LYS A 142 -8.89 3.49 17.09
N ILE A 143 -7.74 2.82 16.94
CA ILE A 143 -6.43 3.48 16.84
C ILE A 143 -6.41 4.46 15.65
N LEU A 144 -6.90 4.00 14.49
CA LEU A 144 -6.98 4.83 13.29
C LEU A 144 -8.00 5.97 13.44
N GLN A 145 -9.07 5.77 14.20
CA GLN A 145 -10.03 6.83 14.51
C GLN A 145 -9.39 7.92 15.38
N GLU A 146 -8.67 7.56 16.44
CA GLU A 146 -7.93 8.51 17.29
C GLU A 146 -6.91 9.31 16.49
N TRP A 147 -6.19 8.64 15.58
CA TRP A 147 -5.29 9.33 14.65
C TRP A 147 -6.04 10.27 13.71
N SER A 148 -7.16 9.84 13.14
CA SER A 148 -8.01 10.68 12.28
C SER A 148 -8.52 11.91 13.02
N ASP A 149 -8.94 11.76 14.27
CA ASP A 149 -9.45 12.86 15.10
C ASP A 149 -8.33 13.84 15.44
N PHE A 150 -7.12 13.34 15.73
CA PHE A 150 -5.93 14.17 15.89
C PHE A 150 -5.59 14.94 14.60
N LEU A 151 -5.61 14.28 13.44
CA LEU A 151 -5.36 14.92 12.15
C LEU A 151 -6.42 15.96 11.77
N ALA A 152 -7.65 15.84 12.27
CA ALA A 152 -8.70 16.83 12.09
C ALA A 152 -8.61 18.03 13.07
N SER A 153 -7.73 17.96 14.08
CA SER A 153 -7.60 18.99 15.11
C SER A 153 -6.78 20.20 14.64
N PRO A 154 -6.97 21.41 15.21
CA PRO A 154 -6.18 22.59 14.82
C PRO A 154 -4.64 22.43 14.95
N PRO A 155 -4.09 21.76 15.99
CA PRO A 155 -2.65 21.54 16.11
C PRO A 155 -2.02 20.78 14.92
N SER A 156 -2.71 19.81 14.32
CA SER A 156 -2.17 19.08 13.17
C SER A 156 -2.07 19.96 11.91
N ALA A 157 -2.83 21.06 11.85
CA ALA A 157 -2.85 21.97 10.72
C ALA A 157 -1.72 23.01 10.75
N GLU A 158 -0.94 23.11 11.83
CA GLU A 158 0.17 24.07 11.95
C GLU A 158 1.27 23.88 10.88
N VAL A 159 1.36 22.67 10.30
CA VAL A 159 2.29 22.34 9.21
C VAL A 159 1.75 22.66 7.81
N LEU A 160 0.49 23.11 7.69
CA LEU A 160 -0.16 23.47 6.43
C LEU A 160 0.18 24.91 6.02
N THR A 161 1.48 25.19 5.89
CA THR A 161 2.01 26.53 5.62
C THR A 161 2.86 26.55 4.35
N SER A 162 3.05 27.74 3.78
CA SER A 162 3.91 27.95 2.61
C SER A 162 5.37 28.21 2.95
N THR A 163 5.75 28.18 4.24
CA THR A 163 7.12 28.38 4.70
C THR A 163 7.97 27.13 4.44
N SER A 164 9.31 27.27 4.52
CA SER A 164 10.21 26.12 4.47
C SER A 164 9.85 25.09 5.54
N GLY A 165 9.60 23.84 5.15
CA GLY A 165 9.15 22.75 6.03
C GLY A 165 7.62 22.57 6.14
N GLY A 166 6.84 23.47 5.52
CA GLY A 166 5.38 23.34 5.43
C GLY A 166 4.92 22.58 4.18
N TRP A 167 3.76 21.93 4.27
CA TRP A 167 3.18 21.14 3.16
C TRP A 167 2.72 21.97 1.97
N PHE A 168 2.52 23.28 2.14
CA PHE A 168 2.17 24.19 1.04
C PHE A 168 3.37 25.00 0.56
N SER A 169 4.59 24.60 0.93
CA SER A 169 5.80 25.20 0.39
C SER A 169 5.89 24.98 -1.12
N PRO A 170 6.45 25.92 -1.90
CA PRO A 170 6.53 25.79 -3.35
C PRO A 170 7.21 24.51 -3.84
N ASN A 171 8.18 24.01 -3.07
CA ASN A 171 8.86 22.74 -3.37
C ASN A 171 7.90 21.54 -3.26
N VAL A 172 7.12 21.47 -2.16
CA VAL A 172 6.15 20.38 -1.93
C VAL A 172 4.98 20.47 -2.91
N VAL A 173 4.48 21.67 -3.21
CA VAL A 173 3.43 21.85 -4.23
C VAL A 173 3.93 21.38 -5.60
N LYS A 174 5.16 21.73 -5.98
CA LYS A 174 5.77 21.27 -7.24
C LYS A 174 5.96 19.75 -7.26
N ILE A 175 6.33 19.13 -6.14
CA ILE A 175 6.32 17.68 -5.95
C ILE A 175 4.90 17.19 -6.25
N PHE A 176 3.87 17.61 -5.52
CA PHE A 176 2.51 17.14 -5.74
C PHE A 176 1.98 17.36 -7.17
N GLU A 177 2.35 18.44 -7.84
CA GLU A 177 2.03 18.69 -9.25
C GLU A 177 2.75 17.73 -10.20
N THR A 178 4.06 17.52 -9.99
CA THR A 178 4.88 16.57 -10.75
C THR A 178 4.37 15.14 -10.58
N TYR A 179 3.93 14.81 -9.36
CA TYR A 179 3.52 13.46 -8.98
C TYR A 179 1.98 13.24 -9.03
N ARG A 180 1.19 14.27 -9.40
CA ARG A 180 -0.29 14.22 -9.53
C ARG A 180 -0.81 13.16 -10.51
N HIS A 181 0.05 12.70 -11.42
CA HIS A 181 -0.27 11.70 -12.43
C HIS A 181 0.10 10.26 -12.05
N GLN A 182 0.65 10.03 -10.86
CA GLN A 182 1.39 8.79 -10.54
C GLN A 182 0.68 7.85 -9.57
N GLN A 183 -0.48 8.30 -9.09
CA GLN A 183 -1.56 7.45 -8.60
C GLN A 183 -2.17 6.57 -9.71
N ARG A 184 -1.66 6.66 -10.95
CA ARG A 184 -2.19 5.94 -12.11
C ARG A 184 -1.07 5.42 -13.01
N MET A 185 -0.96 4.11 -13.12
CA MET A 185 -0.05 3.44 -14.05
C MET A 185 -0.81 3.10 -15.33
N ARG A 186 -0.31 3.55 -16.49
CA ARG A 186 -0.90 3.24 -17.80
C ARG A 186 0.05 2.37 -18.59
N ILE A 187 -0.41 1.18 -18.97
CA ILE A 187 0.34 0.24 -19.78
C ILE A 187 -0.45 0.04 -21.07
N PHE A 188 0.10 0.52 -22.18
CA PHE A 188 -0.47 0.29 -23.50
C PHE A 188 0.07 -1.01 -24.06
N ILE A 189 -0.85 -1.86 -24.51
CA ILE A 189 -0.63 -3.25 -24.82
C ILE A 189 -1.24 -3.48 -26.20
N GLU A 190 -0.41 -3.73 -27.22
CA GLU A 190 -0.91 -4.06 -28.55
C GLU A 190 -0.89 -5.58 -28.78
N SER A 191 -2.09 -6.14 -28.92
CA SER A 191 -2.30 -7.57 -29.17
C SER A 191 -2.02 -7.92 -30.61
N ASP A 192 -1.24 -8.98 -30.83
CA ASP A 192 -1.11 -9.62 -32.14
C ASP A 192 -2.46 -10.19 -32.64
N ASN A 193 -3.48 -10.33 -31.77
CA ASN A 193 -4.84 -10.66 -32.19
C ASN A 193 -5.59 -9.39 -32.65
N PRO A 194 -5.95 -9.28 -33.94
CA PRO A 194 -6.60 -8.09 -34.48
C PRO A 194 -8.00 -7.84 -33.90
N ASP A 195 -8.68 -8.86 -33.36
CA ASP A 195 -9.99 -8.72 -32.71
C ASP A 195 -9.89 -7.99 -31.35
N ILE A 196 -8.71 -7.98 -30.73
CA ILE A 196 -8.43 -7.25 -29.48
C ILE A 196 -7.73 -5.92 -29.81
N GLY A 197 -6.67 -5.99 -30.61
CA GLY A 197 -5.85 -4.85 -31.01
C GLY A 197 -5.21 -4.12 -29.83
N LEU A 198 -5.20 -2.79 -29.88
CA LEU A 198 -4.65 -1.94 -28.83
C LEU A 198 -5.60 -1.87 -27.62
N MET A 199 -5.07 -2.16 -26.44
CA MET A 199 -5.73 -1.96 -25.16
C MET A 199 -4.84 -1.15 -24.20
N CYS A 200 -5.44 -0.57 -23.17
CA CYS A 200 -4.74 0.11 -22.10
C CYS A 200 -5.18 -0.47 -20.75
N PHE A 201 -4.20 -0.92 -19.97
CA PHE A 201 -4.37 -1.20 -18.55
C PHE A 201 -4.08 0.07 -17.77
N ILE A 202 -5.05 0.51 -16.97
CA ILE A 202 -4.90 1.64 -16.06
C ILE A 202 -4.97 1.10 -14.64
N ALA A 203 -3.84 0.96 -13.97
CA ALA A 203 -3.79 0.76 -12.53
C ALA A 203 -4.05 2.09 -11.84
N VAL A 204 -4.87 2.12 -10.79
CA VAL A 204 -5.21 3.31 -10.01
C VAL A 204 -4.95 3.02 -8.53
N GLY A 205 -3.97 3.71 -7.98
CA GLY A 205 -3.69 3.73 -6.56
C GLY A 205 -4.65 4.65 -5.79
N MET A 206 -4.83 4.33 -4.51
CA MET A 206 -5.35 5.22 -3.48
C MET A 206 -4.28 6.22 -3.04
N ILE A 207 -4.69 7.49 -2.94
CA ILE A 207 -3.86 8.60 -2.47
C ILE A 207 -3.24 8.23 -1.11
N GLU A 208 -1.94 8.46 -0.95
CA GLU A 208 -1.12 8.23 0.26
C GLU A 208 -0.89 6.77 0.69
N VAL A 209 -1.68 5.80 0.20
CA VAL A 209 -1.67 4.43 0.73
C VAL A 209 -1.29 3.40 -0.32
N SER A 210 -1.14 3.76 -1.59
CA SER A 210 -0.65 2.81 -2.58
C SER A 210 0.19 3.46 -3.68
N SER A 211 1.21 2.72 -4.12
CA SER A 211 1.99 3.05 -5.31
C SER A 211 1.79 1.96 -6.36
N CYS A 212 1.91 2.35 -7.63
CA CYS A 212 1.89 1.42 -8.75
C CYS A 212 3.29 1.33 -9.32
N ASP A 213 3.89 0.14 -9.32
CA ASP A 213 5.19 -0.09 -9.92
C ASP A 213 5.06 -0.89 -11.23
N ILE A 214 5.84 -0.49 -12.23
CA ILE A 214 5.85 -1.12 -13.55
C ILE A 214 7.07 -2.03 -13.63
N THR A 215 6.85 -3.34 -13.82
CA THR A 215 7.94 -4.32 -13.96
C THR A 215 8.26 -4.68 -15.41
N VAL A 216 7.44 -4.23 -16.37
CA VAL A 216 7.65 -4.46 -17.81
C VAL A 216 8.24 -3.23 -18.50
N GLN A 217 8.94 -3.42 -19.61
CA GLN A 217 9.54 -2.34 -20.38
C GLN A 217 8.85 -2.18 -21.74
N GLU A 218 8.98 -1.00 -22.36
CA GLU A 218 8.54 -0.81 -23.74
C GLU A 218 9.27 -1.81 -24.66
N GLY A 219 8.54 -2.39 -25.61
CA GLY A 219 9.03 -3.46 -26.48
C GLY A 219 8.93 -4.87 -25.89
N HIS A 220 8.69 -5.03 -24.58
CA HIS A 220 8.51 -6.37 -23.99
C HIS A 220 7.30 -7.09 -24.58
N ARG A 221 7.50 -8.36 -24.94
CA ARG A 221 6.41 -9.28 -25.31
C ARG A 221 5.88 -9.97 -24.05
N VAL A 222 4.61 -9.72 -23.73
CA VAL A 222 3.92 -10.35 -22.60
C VAL A 222 2.90 -11.37 -23.08
N LYS A 223 2.67 -12.41 -22.29
CA LYS A 223 1.63 -13.44 -22.46
C LYS A 223 0.56 -13.29 -21.38
N ARG A 224 -0.58 -13.96 -21.61
CA ARG A 224 -1.61 -14.10 -20.59
C ARG A 224 -1.04 -14.73 -19.33
N GLY A 225 -1.20 -14.07 -18.19
CA GLY A 225 -0.69 -14.56 -16.92
C GLY A 225 0.52 -13.77 -16.43
N ASP A 226 1.24 -13.12 -17.34
CA ASP A 226 2.48 -12.44 -17.01
C ASP A 226 2.24 -11.20 -16.15
N GLN A 227 3.21 -10.94 -15.26
CA GLN A 227 3.19 -9.78 -14.39
C GLN A 227 3.53 -8.52 -15.19
N LEU A 228 2.65 -7.53 -15.13
CA LEU A 228 2.86 -6.22 -15.76
C LEU A 228 3.47 -5.20 -14.78
N GLY A 229 3.25 -5.43 -13.49
CA GLY A 229 3.60 -4.53 -12.43
C GLY A 229 2.98 -5.00 -11.12
N THR A 230 3.23 -4.25 -10.06
CA THR A 230 2.70 -4.51 -8.72
C THR A 230 2.00 -3.27 -8.19
N PHE A 231 0.94 -3.49 -7.43
CA PHE A 231 0.48 -2.49 -6.49
C PHE A 231 1.25 -2.73 -5.20
N HIS A 232 1.82 -1.68 -4.64
CA HIS A 232 2.34 -1.71 -3.30
C HIS A 232 1.33 -1.03 -2.39
N TYR A 233 1.01 -1.69 -1.27
CA TYR A 233 0.09 -1.23 -0.23
C TYR A 233 -1.39 -1.13 -0.67
N GLY A 234 -2.31 -1.58 0.20
CA GLY A 234 -3.67 -2.01 -0.15
C GLY A 234 -4.61 -0.92 -0.68
N GLY A 235 -5.65 -1.36 -1.39
CA GLY A 235 -6.71 -0.50 -1.93
C GLY A 235 -6.41 0.07 -3.30
N SER A 236 -6.22 -0.80 -4.29
CA SER A 236 -6.04 -0.41 -5.68
C SER A 236 -7.20 -0.86 -6.55
N THR A 237 -7.59 0.00 -7.48
CA THR A 237 -8.53 -0.36 -8.54
C THR A 237 -7.78 -0.36 -9.88
N HIS A 238 -8.43 -0.87 -10.90
CA HIS A 238 -7.89 -0.84 -12.24
C HIS A 238 -9.02 -0.68 -13.26
N CYS A 239 -8.68 -0.13 -14.41
CA CYS A 239 -9.57 0.00 -15.55
C CYS A 239 -8.91 -0.61 -16.78
N LEU A 240 -9.70 -1.32 -17.58
CA LEU A 240 -9.30 -1.84 -18.87
C LEU A 240 -9.99 -1.01 -19.95
N VAL A 241 -9.21 -0.37 -20.79
CA VAL A 241 -9.71 0.44 -21.89
C VAL A 241 -9.40 -0.27 -23.21
N PHE A 242 -10.44 -0.50 -23.99
CA PHE A 242 -10.35 -1.10 -25.33
C PHE A 242 -10.76 -0.09 -26.38
N ARG A 243 -10.32 -0.29 -27.63
CA ARG A 243 -10.80 0.53 -28.73
C ARG A 243 -12.29 0.28 -29.02
N PRO A 244 -13.03 1.25 -29.56
CA PRO A 244 -14.48 1.12 -29.79
C PRO A 244 -14.90 -0.09 -30.62
N GLN A 245 -14.05 -0.55 -31.54
CA GLN A 245 -14.32 -1.73 -32.37
C GLN A 245 -14.18 -3.08 -31.64
N THR A 246 -13.54 -3.11 -30.46
CA THR A 246 -13.27 -4.34 -29.73
C THR A 246 -14.57 -4.84 -29.07
N LYS A 247 -15.16 -5.90 -29.64
CA LYS A 247 -16.40 -6.50 -29.13
C LYS A 247 -16.07 -7.49 -28.00
N LEU A 248 -16.54 -7.23 -26.79
CA LEU A 248 -16.25 -8.04 -25.61
C LEU A 248 -17.50 -8.73 -25.05
N ASP A 249 -17.35 -9.99 -24.67
CA ASP A 249 -18.30 -10.74 -23.85
C ASP A 249 -17.67 -10.98 -22.46
N PHE A 250 -18.16 -10.28 -21.44
CA PHE A 250 -17.67 -10.41 -20.08
C PHE A 250 -18.04 -11.77 -19.49
N ALA A 251 -17.07 -12.41 -18.83
CA ALA A 251 -17.21 -13.77 -18.32
C ALA A 251 -17.67 -13.81 -16.85
N VAL A 252 -17.72 -12.67 -16.16
CA VAL A 252 -18.10 -12.58 -14.74
C VAL A 252 -19.58 -12.21 -14.61
N ASN A 253 -20.34 -13.02 -13.88
CA ASN A 253 -21.67 -12.69 -13.39
C ASN A 253 -21.49 -12.22 -11.94
N GLU A 254 -21.85 -10.98 -11.61
CA GLU A 254 -21.53 -10.31 -10.32
C GLU A 254 -22.17 -10.99 -9.08
N ALA A 255 -22.94 -12.07 -9.27
CA ALA A 255 -23.77 -12.68 -8.25
C ALA A 255 -23.05 -13.50 -7.16
N THR A 256 -21.75 -13.84 -7.28
CA THR A 256 -21.09 -14.79 -6.34
C THR A 256 -19.86 -14.27 -5.61
N GLY A 257 -19.53 -12.98 -5.70
CA GLY A 257 -18.55 -12.29 -4.84
C GLY A 257 -17.06 -12.68 -4.98
N HIS A 258 -16.74 -13.90 -5.42
CA HIS A 258 -15.38 -14.41 -5.57
C HIS A 258 -15.07 -14.76 -7.03
N VAL A 259 -14.03 -14.13 -7.58
CA VAL A 259 -13.52 -14.39 -8.94
C VAL A 259 -12.17 -15.12 -8.82
N PRO A 260 -12.02 -16.35 -9.34
CA PRO A 260 -10.77 -17.09 -9.25
C PRO A 260 -9.60 -16.35 -9.90
N LEU A 261 -8.42 -16.40 -9.28
CA LEU A 261 -7.20 -15.86 -9.85
C LEU A 261 -6.92 -16.48 -11.22
N ARG A 262 -6.56 -15.66 -12.22
CA ARG A 262 -6.32 -16.05 -13.64
C ARG A 262 -7.56 -16.49 -14.42
N SER A 263 -8.77 -16.36 -13.86
CA SER A 263 -10.01 -16.54 -14.63
C SER A 263 -10.11 -15.51 -15.75
N ALA A 264 -10.94 -15.80 -16.76
CA ALA A 264 -11.16 -14.88 -17.85
C ALA A 264 -12.01 -13.69 -17.38
N ILE A 265 -11.59 -12.46 -17.70
CA ILE A 265 -12.40 -11.26 -17.46
C ILE A 265 -13.44 -11.10 -18.57
N ALA A 266 -13.02 -11.25 -19.82
CA ALA A 266 -13.87 -11.22 -20.99
C ALA A 266 -13.26 -12.02 -22.16
N ARG A 267 -14.07 -12.26 -23.20
CA ARG A 267 -13.65 -12.85 -24.48
C ARG A 267 -13.91 -11.85 -25.59
N ALA A 268 -12.94 -11.66 -26.48
CA ALA A 268 -13.14 -10.87 -27.69
C ALA A 268 -13.90 -11.68 -28.73
N ARG A 269 -14.89 -11.06 -29.37
CA ARG A 269 -15.61 -11.61 -30.51
C ARG A 269 -14.96 -11.13 -31.80
N ARG A 270 -14.99 -12.01 -32.80
CA ARG A 270 -14.61 -11.64 -34.16
C ARG A 270 -15.54 -10.54 -34.65
N ALA A 271 -14.96 -9.46 -35.17
CA ALA A 271 -15.71 -8.32 -35.67
C ALA A 271 -16.64 -8.71 -36.83
#